data_AF-A0A5K1CYE2-F1
#
_entry.id   AF-A0A5K1CYE2-F1
#
_cell.length_a   1.000
_cell.length_b   1.000
_cell.length_c   1.000
_cell.angle_alpha   90.00
_cell.angle_beta   90.00
_cell.angle_gamma   90.00
#
_symmetry.space_group_name_H-M   'P 1'
#
loop_
_entity.id
_entity.type
_entity.pdbx_description
1 polymer ?
#
loop_
_entity_poly.entity_id
_entity_poly.type
_entity_poly.pdbx_seq_one_letter_code
_entity_poly.pdbx_strand_id
1 'polypeptide(L)'
;CGFAQSQEAYDSAADGLFTTLDMLESHLAESRYLCGDRVTLADIFLFTTLIRFDLVYNVLFRCTKKKLVQYPNLHGYMRDIYQ
;
A
#
# COMPACT_ATOMS: atom_id res chain seq x y z
N CYS A 1 -5.70 -12.68 0.05
CA CYS A 1 -4.40 -13.13 -0.48
C CYS A 1 -3.75 -14.16 0.44
N GLY A 2 -3.26 -13.79 1.63
CA GLY A 2 -2.47 -14.70 2.48
C GLY A 2 -3.13 -15.96 3.02
N PHE A 3 -4.43 -15.88 3.32
CA PHE A 3 -5.20 -16.95 3.99
C PHE A 3 -6.33 -17.48 3.12
N ALA A 4 -6.33 -17.14 1.83
CA ALA A 4 -7.38 -17.58 0.92
C ALA A 4 -7.32 -19.10 0.74
N GLN A 5 -8.46 -19.77 0.91
CA GLN A 5 -8.58 -21.22 0.75
C GLN A 5 -8.92 -21.64 -0.70
N SER A 6 -9.18 -20.68 -1.58
CA SER A 6 -9.39 -20.89 -3.02
C SER A 6 -8.63 -19.86 -3.85
N GLN A 7 -8.33 -20.22 -5.10
CA GLN A 7 -7.66 -19.33 -6.05
C GLN A 7 -8.50 -18.08 -6.35
N GLU A 8 -9.81 -18.23 -6.51
CA GLU A 8 -10.72 -17.10 -6.79
C GLU A 8 -10.75 -16.08 -5.64
N ALA A 9 -10.77 -16.55 -4.39
CA ALA A 9 -10.71 -15.69 -3.21
C ALA A 9 -9.33 -15.02 -3.05
N TYR A 10 -8.27 -15.69 -3.51
CA TYR A 10 -6.94 -15.12 -3.58
C TYR A 10 -6.90 -13.97 -4.61
N ASP A 11 -7.34 -14.22 -5.83
CA ASP A 11 -7.28 -13.28 -6.95
C ASP A 11 -8.11 -12.03 -6.66
N SER A 12 -9.35 -12.21 -6.18
CA SER A 12 -10.23 -11.09 -5.81
C SER A 12 -9.62 -10.20 -4.71
N ALA A 13 -9.03 -10.82 -3.68
CA ALA A 13 -8.38 -10.07 -2.61
C ALA A 13 -7.09 -9.36 -3.09
N ALA A 14 -6.33 -10.00 -3.98
CA ALA A 14 -5.11 -9.41 -4.54
C ALA A 14 -5.46 -8.21 -5.44
N ASP A 15 -6.45 -8.35 -6.30
CA ASP A 15 -6.90 -7.27 -7.16
C ASP A 15 -7.49 -6.11 -6.36
N GLY A 16 -8.28 -6.38 -5.31
CA GLY A 16 -8.77 -5.34 -4.40
C GLY A 16 -7.65 -4.56 -3.72
N LEU A 17 -6.60 -5.26 -3.27
CA LEU A 17 -5.42 -4.64 -2.66
C LEU A 17 -4.70 -3.72 -3.66
N PHE A 18 -4.38 -4.22 -4.86
CA PHE A 18 -3.65 -3.42 -5.85
C PHE A 18 -4.48 -2.26 -6.37
N THR A 19 -5.79 -2.45 -6.58
CA THR A 19 -6.70 -1.36 -6.94
C THR A 19 -6.69 -0.25 -5.88
N THR A 20 -6.71 -0.62 -4.59
CA THR A 20 -6.64 0.35 -3.50
C THR A 20 -5.30 1.09 -3.48
N LEU A 21 -4.18 0.39 -3.71
CA LEU A 21 -2.87 1.02 -3.80
C LEU A 21 -2.76 1.99 -5.00
N ASP A 22 -3.30 1.63 -6.16
CA ASP A 22 -3.36 2.51 -7.34
C ASP A 22 -4.21 3.76 -7.08
N MET A 23 -5.32 3.63 -6.34
CA MET A 23 -6.13 4.78 -5.92
C MET A 23 -5.36 5.69 -4.96
N LEU A 24 -4.67 5.13 -3.98
CA LEU A 24 -3.86 5.91 -3.02
C LEU A 24 -2.70 6.62 -3.71
N GLU A 25 -2.03 5.95 -4.66
CA GLU A 25 -0.97 6.56 -5.46
C GLU A 25 -1.46 7.78 -6.24
N SER A 26 -2.66 7.69 -6.80
CA SER A 26 -3.28 8.79 -7.55
C SER A 26 -3.67 9.94 -6.61
N HIS A 27 -4.22 9.64 -5.43
CA HIS A 27 -4.56 10.65 -4.42
C HIS A 27 -3.32 11.38 -3.89
N LEU A 28 -2.25 10.63 -3.59
CA LEU A 28 -0.97 11.18 -3.12
C LEU A 28 -0.17 11.91 -4.21
N ALA A 29 -0.63 11.87 -5.47
CA ALA A 29 -0.08 12.72 -6.53
C ALA A 29 -0.51 14.18 -6.34
N GLU A 30 -1.68 14.42 -5.74
CA GLU A 30 -2.27 15.75 -5.58
C GLU A 30 -2.18 16.27 -4.13
N SER A 31 -2.03 15.37 -3.15
CA SER A 31 -1.99 15.70 -1.72
C SER A 31 -0.75 15.11 -1.05
N ARG A 32 -0.13 15.87 -0.13
CA ARG A 32 1.06 15.39 0.60
C ARG A 32 0.75 14.23 1.55
N TYR A 33 -0.40 14.28 2.22
CA TYR A 33 -0.91 13.24 3.13
C TYR A 33 -2.36 12.89 2.79
N LEU A 34 -2.90 11.83 3.40
CA LEU A 34 -4.24 11.31 3.09
C LEU A 34 -5.35 12.36 3.31
N CYS A 35 -5.18 13.23 4.31
CA CYS A 35 -6.15 14.27 4.65
C CYS A 35 -5.65 15.70 4.38
N GLY A 36 -4.73 15.87 3.44
CA GLY A 36 -4.20 17.19 3.04
C GLY A 36 -2.77 17.42 3.52
N ASP A 37 -2.53 18.56 4.18
CA ASP A 37 -1.17 19.06 4.44
C ASP A 37 -0.58 18.64 5.79
N ARG A 38 -1.34 17.91 6.62
CA ARG A 38 -0.90 17.46 7.94
C ARG A 38 -1.07 15.95 8.08
N VAL A 39 -0.11 15.34 8.77
CA VAL A 39 -0.19 13.95 9.19
C VAL A 39 -1.37 13.77 10.15
N THR A 40 -2.18 12.77 9.86
CA THR A 40 -3.31 12.33 10.68
C THR A 40 -3.11 10.89 11.15
N LEU A 41 -4.03 10.40 11.98
CA LEU A 41 -4.02 8.99 12.38
C LEU A 41 -4.12 8.05 11.17
N ALA A 42 -4.90 8.41 10.15
CA ALA A 42 -5.04 7.61 8.93
C ALA A 42 -3.68 7.34 8.28
N ASP A 43 -2.81 8.36 8.28
CA ASP A 43 -1.49 8.28 7.69
C ASP A 43 -0.58 7.28 8.43
N ILE A 44 -0.67 7.27 9.77
CA ILE A 44 0.06 6.34 10.63
C ILE A 44 -0.42 4.90 10.41
N PHE A 45 -1.74 4.68 10.34
CA PHE A 45 -2.29 3.35 10.05
C PHE A 45 -1.81 2.83 8.69
N LEU A 46 -1.85 3.67 7.65
CA LEU A 46 -1.34 3.28 6.34
C LEU A 46 0.17 3.01 6.38
N PHE A 47 0.96 3.89 7.00
CA PHE A 47 2.41 3.76 7.10
C PHE A 47 2.85 2.41 7.68
N THR A 48 2.20 1.96 8.76
CA THR A 48 2.54 0.67 9.38
C THR A 48 2.33 -0.53 8.44
N THR A 49 1.41 -0.41 7.49
CA THR A 49 1.18 -1.41 6.44
C THR A 49 2.24 -1.29 5.35
N LEU A 50 2.51 -0.07 4.87
CA LEU A 50 3.46 0.19 3.78
C LEU A 50 4.89 -0.23 4.13
N ILE A 51 5.38 0.09 5.33
CA ILE A 51 6.75 -0.24 5.75
C ILE A 51 7.01 -1.75 5.80
N ARG A 52 5.96 -2.57 5.95
CA ARG A 52 6.03 -4.04 5.96
C ARG A 52 5.70 -4.67 4.60
N PHE A 53 5.23 -3.88 3.63
CA PHE A 53 4.68 -4.38 2.38
C PHE A 53 5.72 -5.15 1.56
N ASP A 54 6.86 -4.50 1.29
CA ASP A 54 7.90 -5.10 0.43
C ASP A 54 8.65 -6.25 1.11
N LEU A 55 8.88 -6.16 2.42
CA LEU A 55 9.66 -7.14 3.19
C LEU A 55 8.85 -8.37 3.59
N VAL A 56 7.57 -8.20 3.92
CA VAL A 56 6.74 -9.25 4.51
C VAL A 56 5.59 -9.62 3.58
N TYR A 57 4.75 -8.67 3.19
CA TYR A 57 3.49 -9.00 2.50
C TYR A 57 3.69 -9.50 1.07
N ASN A 58 4.67 -8.97 0.33
CA ASN A 58 5.01 -9.49 -1.00
C ASN A 58 5.43 -10.97 -0.96
N VAL A 59 6.17 -11.38 0.07
CA VAL A 59 6.71 -12.75 0.20
C VAL A 59 5.68 -13.67 0.83
N LEU A 60 5.08 -13.25 1.96
CA LEU A 60 4.20 -14.09 2.78
C LEU A 60 2.82 -14.27 2.16
N PHE A 61 2.28 -13.24 1.52
CA PHE A 61 0.95 -13.25 0.92
C PHE A 61 0.97 -13.41 -0.60
N ARG A 62 2.16 -13.62 -1.17
CA ARG A 62 2.41 -13.75 -2.61
C ARG A 62 1.90 -12.58 -3.45
N CYS A 63 1.76 -11.38 -2.87
CA CYS A 63 1.27 -10.19 -3.59
C CYS A 63 2.35 -9.65 -4.54
N THR A 64 2.75 -10.39 -5.56
CA THR A 64 3.94 -10.08 -6.38
C THR A 64 3.70 -9.17 -7.59
N LYS A 65 2.47 -8.67 -7.78
CA LYS A 65 2.07 -7.89 -8.97
C LYS A 65 2.91 -6.62 -9.16
N LYS A 66 3.18 -5.88 -8.08
CA LYS A 66 3.94 -4.62 -8.10
C LYS A 66 4.56 -4.34 -6.72
N LYS A 67 5.82 -3.94 -6.67
CA LYS A 67 6.51 -3.55 -5.42
C LYS A 67 6.14 -2.13 -5.02
N LEU A 68 6.23 -1.80 -3.73
CA LEU A 68 5.94 -0.45 -3.23
C LEU A 68 6.88 0.60 -3.85
N VAL A 69 8.15 0.27 -4.06
CA VAL A 69 9.12 1.15 -4.75
C VAL A 69 8.69 1.57 -6.17
N GLN A 70 7.80 0.81 -6.81
CA GLN A 70 7.26 1.13 -8.14
C GLN A 70 6.07 2.12 -8.09
N TYR A 71 5.72 2.61 -6.91
CA TYR A 71 4.72 3.65 -6.67
C TYR A 71 5.45 4.91 -6.15
N PRO A 72 5.82 5.86 -7.01
CA PRO A 72 6.65 7.00 -6.62
C PRO A 72 6.04 7.86 -5.50
N ASN A 73 4.73 8.11 -5.52
CA ASN A 73 4.08 8.95 -4.51
C ASN A 73 3.96 8.20 -3.18
N LEU A 74 3.50 6.95 -3.17
CA LEU A 74 3.44 6.11 -1.97
C LEU A 74 4.82 5.86 -1.36
N HIS A 75 5.83 5.61 -2.18
CA HIS A 75 7.20 5.42 -1.70
C HIS A 75 7.81 6.72 -1.18
N GLY A 76 7.49 7.87 -1.80
CA GLY A 76 7.85 9.19 -1.29
C GLY A 76 7.19 9.48 0.06
N TYR A 77 5.88 9.31 0.13
CA TYR A 77 5.05 9.45 1.32
C TYR A 77 5.54 8.58 2.48
N MET A 78 5.84 7.30 2.24
CA MET A 78 6.37 6.39 3.26
C MET A 78 7.72 6.89 3.81
N ARG A 79 8.60 7.40 2.95
CA ARG A 79 9.89 7.96 3.37
C ARG A 79 9.73 9.26 4.15
N ASP A 80 8.80 10.12 3.75
CA ASP A 80 8.50 11.39 4.44
C ASP A 80 8.02 11.16 5.88
N ILE A 81 7.25 10.09 6.13
CA ILE A 81 6.79 9.72 7.49
C ILE A 81 7.89 9.02 8.31
N TYR A 82 8.84 8.35 7.65
CA TYR A 82 9.91 7.60 8.33
C TYR A 82 11.05 8.50 8.84
N GLN A 83 11.30 9.62 8.19
CA GLN A 83 12.38 10.57 8.50
C GLN A 83 12.01 11.51 9.64
#